data_AF-A0A927SD92-F1
#
_entry.id   AF-A0A927SD92-F1
#
_cell.length_a   1.000
_cell.length_b   1.000
_cell.length_c   1.000
_cell.angle_alpha   90.00
_cell.angle_beta   90.00
_cell.angle_gamma   90.00
#
_symmetry.space_group_name_H-M   'P 1'
#
loop_
_entity.id
_entity.type
_entity.pdbx_description
1 polymer ?
#
loop_
_entity_poly.entity_id
_entity_poly.type
_entity_poly.pdbx_seq_one_letter_code
_entity_poly.pdbx_strand_id
1 'polypeptide(L)'
;MNKKEILALLNAPTPEERLENLKKVLAAETEAPKAKPEFANNHIHTIYSFSPYSPTAAVYFARAEGLLTCGIMDHDSIGGAKEFREAGKIANMGTTCGFEARVSLKGTPFADKRTNHPDEPGAAYMAFHSVPCESFDKAQAKLHELAVKRNERNKKMTQKINEIMGQYGIHLDFEKDVVPISNFKNGGSVTERHLLYALSLKIIEAVGRENVVSFLKDKLGITPSAKVTAWLNDTESEHFVYDLLGVMKSELNVRTYISAEEEMMTLDEAVAFANDIGCTLCYAYLGDIGDSVTGDKKAQKFEDEYLEELLAFIREKGVKGVTYMPSRNTIAQLDRLMSLCDKMGFTQISGEDINSSRQSFICKELANPKFAHLVDRAWELVKSEIREEK
;
A
#
# COMPACT_ATOMS: atom_id res chain seq x y z
N MET A 1 -9.73 -26.07 5.62
CA MET A 1 -10.11 -25.05 4.62
C MET A 1 -8.87 -24.69 3.83
N ASN A 2 -8.98 -24.50 2.52
CA ASN A 2 -7.88 -23.99 1.70
C ASN A 2 -7.75 -22.45 1.84
N LYS A 3 -6.67 -21.87 1.31
CA LYS A 3 -6.38 -20.43 1.38
C LYS A 3 -7.54 -19.57 0.85
N LYS A 4 -8.15 -19.97 -0.27
CA LYS A 4 -9.23 -19.24 -0.94
C LYS A 4 -10.51 -19.23 -0.10
N GLU A 5 -10.87 -20.35 0.50
CA GLU A 5 -12.01 -20.48 1.41
C GLU A 5 -11.83 -19.60 2.66
N ILE A 6 -10.64 -19.63 3.26
CA ILE A 6 -10.33 -18.79 4.44
C ILE A 6 -10.38 -17.31 4.06
N LEU A 7 -9.75 -16.92 2.95
CA LEU A 7 -9.78 -15.54 2.48
C LEU A 7 -11.21 -15.06 2.25
N ALA A 8 -12.08 -15.87 1.66
CA ALA A 8 -13.48 -15.53 1.44
C ALA A 8 -14.25 -15.30 2.77
N LEU A 9 -14.04 -16.16 3.76
CA LEU A 9 -14.64 -16.00 5.10
C LEU A 9 -14.13 -14.73 5.80
N LEU A 10 -12.83 -14.46 5.70
CA LEU A 10 -12.20 -13.30 6.32
C LEU A 10 -12.39 -12.01 5.50
N ASN A 11 -12.95 -12.09 4.29
CA ASN A 11 -13.40 -10.96 3.49
C ASN A 11 -14.94 -10.84 3.47
N ALA A 12 -15.61 -11.38 4.50
CA ALA A 12 -17.05 -11.18 4.67
C ALA A 12 -17.43 -9.68 4.64
N PRO A 13 -18.67 -9.32 4.25
CA PRO A 13 -19.06 -7.94 4.02
C PRO A 13 -18.83 -6.99 5.20
N THR A 14 -19.08 -7.44 6.44
CA THR A 14 -19.00 -6.59 7.63
C THR A 14 -17.79 -6.91 8.52
N PRO A 15 -17.19 -5.92 9.20
CA PRO A 15 -16.11 -6.16 10.17
C PRO A 15 -16.50 -7.19 11.25
N GLU A 16 -17.73 -7.16 11.73
CA GLU A 16 -18.23 -8.05 12.77
C GLU A 16 -18.24 -9.52 12.30
N GLU A 17 -18.74 -9.78 11.08
CA GLU A 17 -18.70 -11.11 10.48
C GLU A 17 -17.27 -11.59 10.26
N ARG A 18 -16.36 -10.70 9.83
CA ARG A 18 -14.95 -11.05 9.62
C ARG A 18 -14.28 -11.47 10.91
N LEU A 19 -14.44 -10.69 11.99
CA LEU A 19 -13.87 -10.99 13.31
C LEU A 19 -14.47 -12.27 13.91
N GLU A 20 -15.77 -12.52 13.71
CA GLU A 20 -16.40 -13.76 14.16
C GLU A 20 -15.93 -14.97 13.35
N ASN A 21 -15.75 -14.82 12.04
CA ASN A 21 -15.16 -15.85 11.20
C ASN A 21 -13.69 -16.12 11.58
N LEU A 22 -12.92 -15.11 11.96
CA LEU A 22 -11.55 -15.29 12.46
C LEU A 22 -11.51 -16.22 13.67
N LYS A 23 -12.39 -16.00 14.67
CA LYS A 23 -12.47 -16.90 15.84
C LYS A 23 -12.75 -18.34 15.44
N LYS A 24 -13.67 -18.56 14.50
CA LYS A 24 -14.03 -19.90 13.99
C LYS A 24 -12.87 -20.55 13.25
N VAL A 25 -12.18 -19.80 12.40
CA VAL A 25 -11.00 -20.28 11.65
C VAL A 25 -9.91 -20.68 12.64
N LEU A 26 -9.58 -19.83 13.61
CA LEU A 26 -8.55 -20.12 14.62
C LEU A 26 -8.92 -21.30 15.53
N ALA A 27 -10.18 -21.42 15.94
CA ALA A 27 -10.65 -22.56 16.73
C ALA A 27 -10.60 -23.89 15.98
N ALA A 28 -10.63 -23.86 14.65
CA ALA A 28 -10.52 -25.03 13.79
C ALA A 28 -9.05 -25.37 13.44
N GLU A 29 -8.07 -24.54 13.82
CA GLU A 29 -6.65 -24.85 13.60
C GLU A 29 -6.20 -26.00 14.51
N THR A 30 -5.61 -27.03 13.91
CA THR A 30 -5.05 -28.17 14.66
C THR A 30 -3.66 -27.87 15.21
N GLU A 31 -2.92 -26.99 14.55
CA GLU A 31 -1.56 -26.59 14.93
C GLU A 31 -1.37 -25.09 14.71
N ALA A 32 -0.71 -24.43 15.66
CA ALA A 32 -0.33 -23.03 15.50
C ALA A 32 0.82 -22.89 14.48
N PRO A 33 0.85 -21.81 13.69
CA PRO A 33 1.95 -21.56 12.77
C PRO A 33 3.26 -21.39 13.53
N LYS A 34 4.35 -21.90 12.94
CA LYS A 34 5.69 -21.77 13.51
C LYS A 34 6.11 -20.29 13.51
N ALA A 35 6.34 -19.74 14.69
CA ALA A 35 6.85 -18.38 14.85
C ALA A 35 8.21 -18.20 14.15
N LYS A 36 8.36 -17.07 13.47
CA LYS A 36 9.60 -16.62 12.81
C LYS A 36 9.96 -15.23 13.34
N PRO A 37 10.55 -15.13 14.54
CA PRO A 37 10.80 -13.86 15.21
C PRO A 37 11.77 -12.94 14.47
N GLU A 38 12.52 -13.44 13.50
CA GLU A 38 13.43 -12.67 12.64
C GLU A 38 12.72 -11.84 11.56
N PHE A 39 11.39 -11.96 11.42
CA PHE A 39 10.61 -11.22 10.43
C PHE A 39 9.56 -10.31 11.08
N ALA A 40 9.34 -9.15 10.47
CA ALA A 40 8.27 -8.21 10.78
C ALA A 40 7.74 -7.57 9.50
N ASN A 41 6.49 -7.09 9.51
CA ASN A 41 5.92 -6.36 8.38
C ASN A 41 4.93 -5.29 8.83
N ASN A 42 5.37 -4.03 8.87
CA ASN A 42 4.56 -2.91 9.39
C ASN A 42 3.87 -2.09 8.30
N HIS A 43 3.80 -2.57 7.07
CA HIS A 43 3.23 -1.84 5.94
C HIS A 43 2.39 -2.77 5.06
N ILE A 44 1.13 -2.94 5.45
CA ILE A 44 0.16 -3.80 4.77
C ILE A 44 -1.05 -2.93 4.41
N HIS A 45 -1.43 -2.94 3.14
CA HIS A 45 -2.68 -2.36 2.69
C HIS A 45 -3.81 -3.37 2.83
N THR A 46 -5.02 -2.86 3.01
CA THR A 46 -6.26 -3.63 3.13
C THR A 46 -7.29 -3.14 2.10
N ILE A 47 -8.48 -3.72 2.12
CA ILE A 47 -9.63 -3.26 1.34
C ILE A 47 -10.09 -1.82 1.65
N TYR A 48 -9.50 -1.14 2.65
CA TYR A 48 -9.76 0.28 2.95
C TYR A 48 -8.87 1.24 2.16
N SER A 49 -7.84 0.73 1.49
CA SER A 49 -7.27 1.40 0.32
C SER A 49 -7.32 0.42 -0.84
N PHE A 50 -6.28 -0.34 -1.14
CA PHE A 50 -6.34 -1.34 -2.20
C PHE A 50 -5.52 -2.59 -1.85
N SER A 51 -6.22 -3.71 -1.67
CA SER A 51 -5.61 -5.01 -1.36
C SER A 51 -6.67 -6.12 -1.50
N PRO A 52 -6.28 -7.38 -1.76
CA PRO A 52 -7.21 -8.50 -1.67
C PRO A 52 -7.59 -8.84 -0.23
N TYR A 53 -6.95 -8.26 0.79
CA TYR A 53 -7.13 -8.62 2.19
C TYR A 53 -7.95 -7.57 2.94
N SER A 54 -9.00 -7.97 3.64
CA SER A 54 -9.57 -7.17 4.72
C SER A 54 -8.54 -6.96 5.85
N PRO A 55 -8.75 -6.02 6.79
CA PRO A 55 -7.91 -5.91 7.97
C PRO A 55 -7.80 -7.24 8.75
N THR A 56 -8.93 -7.93 8.95
CA THR A 56 -8.93 -9.25 9.60
C THR A 56 -8.15 -10.30 8.81
N ALA A 57 -8.33 -10.37 7.49
CA ALA A 57 -7.61 -11.31 6.64
C ALA A 57 -6.11 -11.03 6.65
N ALA A 58 -5.70 -9.76 6.60
CA ALA A 58 -4.30 -9.35 6.64
C ALA A 58 -3.61 -9.84 7.93
N VAL A 59 -4.24 -9.66 9.09
CA VAL A 59 -3.72 -10.18 10.37
C VAL A 59 -3.61 -11.71 10.35
N TYR A 60 -4.65 -12.40 9.88
CA TYR A 60 -4.64 -13.86 9.79
C TYR A 60 -3.51 -14.38 8.91
N PHE A 61 -3.36 -13.84 7.69
CA PHE A 61 -2.34 -14.31 6.76
C PHE A 61 -0.93 -13.92 7.19
N ALA A 62 -0.73 -12.78 7.85
CA ALA A 62 0.54 -12.46 8.51
C ALA A 62 0.90 -13.51 9.58
N ARG A 63 -0.06 -13.87 10.45
CA ARG A 63 0.12 -14.91 11.47
C ARG A 63 0.40 -16.28 10.85
N ALA A 64 -0.35 -16.66 9.82
CA ALA A 64 -0.20 -17.95 9.13
C ALA A 64 1.20 -18.12 8.52
N GLU A 65 1.83 -17.02 8.09
CA GLU A 65 3.22 -17.02 7.62
C GLU A 65 4.28 -17.05 8.75
N GLY A 66 3.85 -17.02 10.01
CA GLY A 66 4.71 -17.09 11.20
C GLY A 66 5.19 -15.74 11.72
N LEU A 67 4.67 -14.62 11.20
CA LEU A 67 4.97 -13.29 11.75
C LEU A 67 4.40 -13.16 13.17
N LEU A 68 5.06 -12.35 13.99
CA LEU A 68 4.59 -12.01 15.34
C LEU A 68 4.04 -10.58 15.43
N THR A 69 4.39 -9.74 14.45
CA THR A 69 3.89 -8.37 14.32
C THR A 69 3.41 -8.10 12.91
N CYS A 70 2.42 -7.24 12.77
CA CYS A 70 1.96 -6.73 11.50
C CYS A 70 1.41 -5.29 11.62
N GLY A 71 1.48 -4.51 10.55
CA GLY A 71 1.04 -3.11 10.55
C GLY A 71 0.17 -2.75 9.37
N ILE A 72 -0.98 -2.11 9.66
CA ILE A 72 -1.87 -1.55 8.63
C ILE A 72 -1.36 -0.17 8.20
N MET A 73 -1.35 0.08 6.89
CA MET A 73 -0.81 1.30 6.29
C MET A 73 -1.61 1.65 5.02
N ASP A 74 -2.92 1.76 5.14
CA ASP A 74 -3.78 2.05 3.99
C ASP A 74 -3.48 3.44 3.39
N HIS A 75 -3.56 3.55 2.05
CA HIS A 75 -3.41 4.84 1.40
C HIS A 75 -4.58 5.76 1.76
N ASP A 76 -4.29 6.96 2.26
CA ASP A 76 -5.24 8.04 2.53
C ASP A 76 -6.49 7.57 3.31
N SER A 77 -6.32 6.59 4.21
CA SER A 77 -7.39 6.00 5.02
C SER A 77 -6.85 5.35 6.29
N ILE A 78 -7.57 5.50 7.39
CA ILE A 78 -7.33 4.75 8.64
C ILE A 78 -8.55 3.90 9.04
N GLY A 79 -9.55 3.78 8.15
CA GLY A 79 -10.85 3.21 8.48
C GLY A 79 -10.79 1.74 8.93
N GLY A 80 -9.79 1.00 8.46
CA GLY A 80 -9.57 -0.40 8.84
C GLY A 80 -8.87 -0.60 10.18
N ALA A 81 -8.36 0.45 10.83
CA ALA A 81 -7.46 0.31 11.99
C ALA A 81 -8.13 -0.32 13.22
N LYS A 82 -9.38 0.04 13.53
CA LYS A 82 -10.12 -0.56 14.65
C LYS A 82 -10.30 -2.07 14.46
N GLU A 83 -10.72 -2.49 13.28
CA GLU A 83 -10.85 -3.91 12.92
C GLU A 83 -9.49 -4.63 12.99
N PHE A 84 -8.43 -4.01 12.46
CA PHE A 84 -7.08 -4.58 12.46
C PHE A 84 -6.58 -4.87 13.88
N ARG A 85 -6.78 -3.93 14.82
CA ARG A 85 -6.41 -4.12 16.24
C ARG A 85 -7.20 -5.24 16.90
N GLU A 86 -8.51 -5.28 16.69
CA GLU A 86 -9.35 -6.34 17.27
C GLU A 86 -8.99 -7.71 16.71
N ALA A 87 -8.72 -7.80 15.41
CA ALA A 87 -8.20 -9.03 14.79
C ALA A 87 -6.84 -9.42 15.40
N GLY A 88 -5.96 -8.46 15.67
CA GLY A 88 -4.70 -8.65 16.37
C GLY A 88 -4.86 -9.27 17.75
N LYS A 89 -5.80 -8.74 18.56
CA LYS A 89 -6.15 -9.28 19.88
C LYS A 89 -6.66 -10.72 19.80
N ILE A 90 -7.58 -11.00 18.86
CA ILE A 90 -8.13 -12.34 18.64
C ILE A 90 -7.05 -13.34 18.21
N ALA A 91 -6.15 -12.92 17.33
CA ALA A 91 -5.10 -13.76 16.75
C ALA A 91 -3.82 -13.86 17.62
N ASN A 92 -3.75 -13.13 18.74
CA ASN A 92 -2.54 -12.95 19.55
C ASN A 92 -1.34 -12.44 18.74
N MET A 93 -1.57 -11.39 17.94
CA MET A 93 -0.59 -10.73 17.07
C MET A 93 -0.30 -9.31 17.56
N GLY A 94 0.98 -8.91 17.55
CA GLY A 94 1.34 -7.51 17.75
C GLY A 94 0.87 -6.68 16.56
N THR A 95 0.02 -5.68 16.78
CA THR A 95 -0.50 -4.84 15.70
C THR A 95 -0.06 -3.39 15.89
N THR A 96 0.29 -2.74 14.78
CA THR A 96 0.54 -1.30 14.71
C THR A 96 -0.36 -0.68 13.64
N CYS A 97 -0.86 0.53 13.90
CA CYS A 97 -1.79 1.21 13.01
C CYS A 97 -1.22 2.51 12.46
N GLY A 98 -1.36 2.70 11.16
CA GLY A 98 -0.99 3.92 10.48
C GLY A 98 -1.72 4.08 9.16
N PHE A 99 -1.34 5.12 8.42
CA PHE A 99 -1.80 5.35 7.05
C PHE A 99 -0.68 5.99 6.24
N GLU A 100 -0.71 5.77 4.92
CA GLU A 100 0.21 6.44 4.00
C GLU A 100 -0.54 7.51 3.23
N ALA A 101 -0.07 8.75 3.25
CA ALA A 101 -0.71 9.85 2.54
C ALA A 101 0.23 10.52 1.55
N ARG A 102 -0.36 11.11 0.52
CA ARG A 102 0.37 12.00 -0.39
C ARG A 102 0.59 13.36 0.25
N VAL A 103 1.82 13.84 0.19
CA VAL A 103 2.24 15.13 0.71
C VAL A 103 2.89 15.94 -0.41
N SER A 104 2.43 17.18 -0.57
CA SER A 104 2.98 18.11 -1.52
C SER A 104 4.29 18.71 -1.01
N LEU A 105 5.28 18.70 -1.89
CA LEU A 105 6.56 19.39 -1.74
C LEU A 105 6.59 20.72 -2.50
N LYS A 106 5.45 21.19 -3.03
CA LYS A 106 5.33 22.53 -3.63
C LYS A 106 5.78 23.59 -2.61
N GLY A 107 6.55 24.57 -3.07
CA GLY A 107 7.13 25.60 -2.20
C GLY A 107 8.39 25.17 -1.42
N THR A 108 8.90 23.96 -1.64
CA THR A 108 10.17 23.48 -1.08
C THR A 108 11.24 23.38 -2.17
N PRO A 109 12.54 23.19 -1.83
CA PRO A 109 13.59 22.92 -2.81
C PRO A 109 13.37 21.67 -3.68
N PHE A 110 12.40 20.81 -3.32
CA PHE A 110 12.09 19.56 -4.00
C PHE A 110 10.79 19.62 -4.82
N ALA A 111 10.22 20.82 -5.02
CA ALA A 111 8.95 21.01 -5.74
C ALA A 111 8.95 20.47 -7.19
N ASP A 112 10.11 20.46 -7.85
CA ASP A 112 10.26 19.96 -9.23
C ASP A 112 11.04 18.63 -9.28
N LYS A 113 11.33 18.02 -8.13
CA LYS A 113 12.08 16.76 -8.02
C LYS A 113 11.12 15.59 -7.94
N ARG A 114 11.47 14.49 -8.61
CA ARG A 114 10.76 13.22 -8.49
C ARG A 114 11.33 12.44 -7.31
N THR A 115 10.61 12.44 -6.20
CA THR A 115 10.86 11.62 -5.02
C THR A 115 10.17 10.26 -5.17
N ASN A 116 9.85 9.57 -4.07
CA ASN A 116 9.13 8.29 -4.06
C ASN A 116 7.74 8.26 -4.75
N HIS A 117 7.23 9.38 -5.30
CA HIS A 117 6.01 9.40 -6.11
C HIS A 117 6.33 9.20 -7.61
N PRO A 118 5.98 8.05 -8.21
CA PRO A 118 6.45 7.69 -9.55
C PRO A 118 5.77 8.45 -10.68
N ASP A 119 4.57 9.00 -10.44
CA ASP A 119 3.77 9.64 -11.49
C ASP A 119 3.96 11.17 -11.51
N GLU A 120 4.46 11.77 -10.44
CA GLU A 120 4.36 13.23 -10.23
C GLU A 120 5.55 13.80 -9.43
N PRO A 121 6.36 14.69 -10.03
CA PRO A 121 7.34 15.50 -9.28
C PRO A 121 6.66 16.41 -8.26
N GLY A 122 7.36 16.73 -7.17
CA GLY A 122 6.84 17.63 -6.15
C GLY A 122 5.76 17.03 -5.24
N ALA A 123 5.59 15.72 -5.27
CA ALA A 123 4.72 14.96 -4.37
C ALA A 123 5.50 13.80 -3.76
N ALA A 124 5.24 13.48 -2.49
CA ALA A 124 5.85 12.35 -1.81
C ALA A 124 4.79 11.50 -1.10
N TYR A 125 5.02 10.18 -1.04
CA TYR A 125 4.30 9.30 -0.11
C TYR A 125 4.95 9.38 1.27
N MET A 126 4.15 9.68 2.28
CA MET A 126 4.60 9.80 3.66
C MET A 126 3.78 8.85 4.55
N ALA A 127 4.46 8.08 5.38
CA ALA A 127 3.82 7.13 6.28
C ALA A 127 3.64 7.74 7.68
N PHE A 128 2.42 7.68 8.20
CA PHE A 128 2.05 8.13 9.54
C PHE A 128 1.96 6.88 10.41
N HIS A 129 3.08 6.49 11.02
CA HIS A 129 3.19 5.28 11.83
C HIS A 129 2.74 5.49 13.27
N SER A 130 2.18 4.42 13.86
CA SER A 130 1.74 4.39 15.24
C SER A 130 0.79 5.51 15.62
N VAL A 131 -0.30 5.62 14.87
CA VAL A 131 -1.41 6.49 15.22
C VAL A 131 -2.10 5.93 16.48
N PRO A 132 -2.19 6.69 17.58
CA PRO A 132 -2.94 6.33 18.77
C PRO A 132 -4.43 6.07 18.47
N CYS A 133 -5.05 5.15 19.20
CA CYS A 133 -6.44 4.75 18.91
C CYS A 133 -7.46 5.88 19.13
N GLU A 134 -7.19 6.77 20.08
CA GLU A 134 -7.98 7.97 20.39
C GLU A 134 -7.92 9.00 19.26
N SER A 135 -6.88 8.93 18.42
CA SER A 135 -6.69 9.81 17.28
C SER A 135 -7.30 9.28 15.98
N PHE A 136 -7.83 8.05 15.96
CA PHE A 136 -8.37 7.45 14.73
C PHE A 136 -9.50 8.26 14.11
N ASP A 137 -10.45 8.75 14.91
CA ASP A 137 -11.60 9.48 14.37
C ASP A 137 -11.15 10.84 13.77
N LYS A 138 -10.16 11.49 14.38
CA LYS A 138 -9.55 12.73 13.89
C LYS A 138 -8.74 12.51 12.62
N ALA A 139 -7.92 11.45 12.60
CA ALA A 139 -7.20 11.00 11.41
C ALA A 139 -8.16 10.71 10.25
N GLN A 140 -9.21 9.93 10.51
CA GLN A 140 -10.21 9.57 9.51
C GLN A 140 -10.96 10.79 8.96
N ALA A 141 -11.30 11.77 9.81
CA ALA A 141 -11.98 12.98 9.37
C ALA A 141 -11.12 13.78 8.37
N LYS A 142 -9.83 13.97 8.66
CA LYS A 142 -8.91 14.68 7.76
C LYS A 142 -8.70 13.91 6.46
N LEU A 143 -8.50 12.60 6.54
CA LEU A 143 -8.30 11.75 5.36
C LEU A 143 -9.53 11.69 4.47
N HIS A 144 -10.74 11.69 5.06
CA HIS A 144 -11.98 11.72 4.30
C HIS A 144 -12.14 13.04 3.52
N GLU A 145 -11.77 14.18 4.09
CA GLU A 145 -11.74 15.48 3.40
C GLU A 145 -10.89 15.40 2.12
N LEU A 146 -9.65 14.89 2.24
CA LEU A 146 -8.73 14.72 1.12
C LEU A 146 -9.25 13.69 0.11
N ALA A 147 -9.86 12.60 0.58
CA ALA A 147 -10.41 11.55 -0.28
C ALA A 147 -11.60 12.04 -1.13
N VAL A 148 -12.40 13.00 -0.65
CA VAL A 148 -13.45 13.64 -1.47
C VAL A 148 -12.83 14.38 -2.66
N LYS A 149 -11.76 15.16 -2.43
CA LYS A 149 -10.99 15.83 -3.50
C LYS A 149 -10.34 14.82 -4.45
N ARG A 150 -9.83 13.73 -3.91
CA ARG A 150 -9.33 12.62 -4.71
C ARG A 150 -10.38 12.00 -5.62
N ASN A 151 -11.61 11.87 -5.15
CA ASN A 151 -12.69 11.36 -5.97
C ASN A 151 -13.09 12.31 -7.11
N GLU A 152 -12.97 13.62 -6.93
CA GLU A 152 -13.13 14.58 -8.02
C GLU A 152 -12.09 14.35 -9.12
N ARG A 153 -10.82 14.10 -8.75
CA ARG A 153 -9.76 13.75 -9.69
C ARG A 153 -9.97 12.37 -10.32
N ASN A 154 -10.33 11.36 -9.53
CA ASN A 154 -10.61 10.01 -10.02
C ASN A 154 -11.75 10.01 -11.05
N LYS A 155 -12.81 10.79 -10.86
CA LYS A 155 -13.88 10.95 -11.85
C LYS A 155 -13.37 11.48 -13.19
N LYS A 156 -12.45 12.45 -13.18
CA LYS A 156 -11.79 12.96 -14.39
C LYS A 156 -10.88 11.90 -15.02
N MET A 157 -10.15 11.11 -14.21
CA MET A 157 -9.34 9.99 -14.70
C MET A 157 -10.21 8.90 -15.34
N THR A 158 -11.38 8.58 -14.76
CA THR A 158 -12.37 7.67 -15.35
C THR A 158 -12.83 8.15 -16.73
N GLN A 159 -13.04 9.47 -16.92
CA GLN A 159 -13.36 10.04 -18.22
C GLN A 159 -12.23 9.81 -19.24
N LYS A 160 -10.97 10.09 -18.87
CA LYS A 160 -9.81 9.81 -19.74
C LYS A 160 -9.67 8.32 -20.09
N ILE A 161 -9.97 7.42 -19.15
CA ILE A 161 -10.02 5.98 -19.43
C ILE A 161 -11.08 5.70 -20.49
N ASN A 162 -12.29 6.25 -20.36
CA ASN A 162 -13.38 6.06 -21.31
C ASN A 162 -13.09 6.64 -22.70
N GLU A 163 -12.36 7.76 -22.80
CA GLU A 163 -11.92 8.32 -24.08
C GLU A 163 -11.03 7.33 -24.86
N ILE A 164 -10.17 6.59 -24.15
CA ILE A 164 -9.30 5.58 -24.76
C ILE A 164 -10.08 4.30 -25.05
N MET A 165 -10.86 3.82 -24.08
CA MET A 165 -11.45 2.48 -24.10
C MET A 165 -12.81 2.39 -24.79
N GLY A 166 -13.50 3.53 -24.93
CA GLY A 166 -14.87 3.58 -25.46
C GLY A 166 -14.98 3.13 -26.92
N GLN A 167 -13.92 3.30 -27.72
CA GLN A 167 -13.85 2.77 -29.10
C GLN A 167 -13.93 1.25 -29.18
N TYR A 168 -13.65 0.55 -28.07
CA TYR A 168 -13.76 -0.91 -27.95
C TYR A 168 -15.06 -1.34 -27.25
N GLY A 169 -16.01 -0.41 -27.04
CA GLY A 169 -17.25 -0.66 -26.31
C GLY A 169 -17.07 -0.78 -24.79
N ILE A 170 -15.86 -0.53 -24.26
CA ILE A 170 -15.55 -0.65 -22.83
C ILE A 170 -15.70 0.73 -22.17
N HIS A 171 -16.64 0.82 -21.23
CA HIS A 171 -16.90 2.03 -20.47
C HIS A 171 -16.93 1.73 -18.97
N LEU A 172 -16.35 2.64 -18.20
CA LEU A 172 -16.27 2.62 -16.75
C LEU A 172 -17.14 3.75 -16.16
N ASP A 173 -18.03 3.39 -15.23
CA ASP A 173 -18.81 4.32 -14.42
C ASP A 173 -18.20 4.39 -13.02
N PHE A 174 -17.78 5.58 -12.59
CA PHE A 174 -17.11 5.74 -11.30
C PHE A 174 -18.00 5.30 -10.12
N GLU A 175 -19.28 5.66 -10.13
CA GLU A 175 -20.17 5.39 -8.99
C GLU A 175 -20.66 3.95 -8.97
N LYS A 176 -20.81 3.32 -10.14
CA LYS A 176 -21.34 1.95 -10.26
C LYS A 176 -20.26 0.87 -10.30
N ASP A 177 -19.13 1.15 -10.91
CA ASP A 177 -18.09 0.14 -11.12
C ASP A 177 -16.89 0.31 -10.16
N VAL A 178 -16.59 1.53 -9.70
CA VAL A 178 -15.39 1.82 -8.88
C VAL A 178 -15.70 1.97 -7.39
N VAL A 179 -16.66 2.81 -7.01
CA VAL A 179 -16.99 3.03 -5.60
C VAL A 179 -17.35 1.73 -4.86
N PRO A 180 -18.16 0.80 -5.42
CA PRO A 180 -18.57 -0.42 -4.71
C PRO A 180 -17.42 -1.36 -4.33
N ILE A 181 -16.26 -1.28 -5.00
CA ILE A 181 -15.11 -2.15 -4.75
C ILE A 181 -14.05 -1.55 -3.80
N SER A 182 -14.29 -0.35 -3.24
CA SER A 182 -13.25 0.46 -2.55
C SER A 182 -13.44 0.71 -1.05
N ASN A 183 -14.51 0.17 -0.45
CA ASN A 183 -14.95 0.52 0.92
C ASN A 183 -15.08 2.03 1.21
N PHE A 184 -15.15 2.90 0.20
CA PHE A 184 -15.21 4.35 0.42
C PHE A 184 -16.36 4.77 1.37
N LYS A 185 -17.52 4.10 1.27
CA LYS A 185 -18.69 4.34 2.15
C LYS A 185 -18.45 3.98 3.62
N ASN A 186 -17.44 3.16 3.89
CA ASN A 186 -17.08 2.68 5.22
C ASN A 186 -15.80 3.34 5.75
N GLY A 187 -15.36 4.44 5.14
CA GLY A 187 -14.13 5.15 5.54
C GLY A 187 -12.88 4.71 4.79
N GLY A 188 -13.00 3.88 3.74
CA GLY A 188 -11.90 3.60 2.81
C GLY A 188 -11.60 4.78 1.87
N SER A 189 -10.55 4.63 1.05
CA SER A 189 -10.17 5.59 0.00
C SER A 189 -10.22 4.94 -1.39
N VAL A 190 -10.59 5.72 -2.40
CA VAL A 190 -10.50 5.26 -3.80
C VAL A 190 -9.15 5.67 -4.38
N THR A 191 -8.30 4.67 -4.61
CA THR A 191 -7.03 4.84 -5.33
C THR A 191 -7.17 4.58 -6.84
N GLU A 192 -6.16 4.99 -7.61
CA GLU A 192 -6.02 4.70 -9.05
C GLU A 192 -6.08 3.19 -9.33
N ARG A 193 -5.64 2.36 -8.38
CA ARG A 193 -5.71 0.90 -8.51
C ARG A 193 -7.15 0.40 -8.61
N HIS A 194 -8.14 1.03 -7.97
CA HIS A 194 -9.54 0.64 -8.16
C HIS A 194 -10.04 0.94 -9.56
N LEU A 195 -9.67 2.09 -10.13
CA LEU A 195 -10.06 2.46 -11.48
C LEU A 195 -9.53 1.42 -12.48
N LEU A 196 -8.26 1.05 -12.31
CA LEU A 196 -7.60 0.06 -13.15
C LEU A 196 -8.10 -1.36 -12.88
N TYR A 197 -8.50 -1.70 -11.64
CA TYR A 197 -9.11 -2.99 -11.32
C TYR A 197 -10.48 -3.13 -11.96
N ALA A 198 -11.33 -2.12 -11.82
CA ALA A 198 -12.65 -2.09 -12.43
C ALA A 198 -12.55 -2.10 -13.96
N LEU A 199 -11.56 -1.39 -14.53
CA LEU A 199 -11.26 -1.48 -15.96
C LEU A 199 -10.84 -2.91 -16.37
N SER A 200 -9.95 -3.56 -15.61
CA SER A 200 -9.56 -4.95 -15.86
C SER A 200 -10.76 -5.89 -15.86
N LEU A 201 -11.71 -5.71 -14.95
CA LEU A 201 -12.97 -6.47 -14.95
C LEU A 201 -13.80 -6.22 -16.21
N LYS A 202 -13.96 -4.96 -16.65
CA LYS A 202 -14.68 -4.63 -17.88
C LYS A 202 -14.00 -5.18 -19.14
N ILE A 203 -12.67 -5.20 -19.18
CA ILE A 203 -11.92 -5.84 -20.28
C ILE A 203 -12.25 -7.33 -20.31
N ILE A 204 -12.17 -8.01 -19.16
CA ILE A 204 -12.49 -9.44 -19.05
C ILE A 204 -13.94 -9.73 -19.47
N GLU A 205 -14.89 -8.89 -19.06
CA GLU A 205 -16.29 -9.00 -19.47
C GLU A 205 -16.46 -8.86 -21.00
N ALA A 206 -15.75 -7.91 -21.61
CA ALA A 206 -15.89 -7.61 -23.04
C ALA A 206 -15.23 -8.65 -23.96
N VAL A 207 -14.08 -9.21 -23.56
CA VAL A 207 -13.30 -10.10 -24.46
C VAL A 207 -13.14 -11.52 -23.94
N GLY A 208 -13.41 -11.79 -22.65
CA GLY A 208 -13.14 -13.07 -22.00
C GLY A 208 -11.65 -13.24 -21.67
N ARG A 209 -11.34 -13.99 -20.59
CA ARG A 209 -9.97 -14.19 -20.09
C ARG A 209 -9.01 -14.70 -21.18
N GLU A 210 -9.44 -15.68 -21.97
CA GLU A 210 -8.69 -16.30 -23.07
C GLU A 210 -8.19 -15.29 -24.13
N ASN A 211 -8.90 -14.17 -24.32
CA ASN A 211 -8.58 -13.19 -25.36
C ASN A 211 -7.92 -11.91 -24.81
N VAL A 212 -7.61 -11.85 -23.51
CA VAL A 212 -7.00 -10.65 -22.91
C VAL A 212 -5.66 -10.34 -23.56
N VAL A 213 -4.78 -11.33 -23.71
CA VAL A 213 -3.44 -11.11 -24.29
C VAL A 213 -3.51 -10.62 -25.73
N SER A 214 -4.39 -11.20 -26.56
CA SER A 214 -4.59 -10.74 -27.95
C SER A 214 -5.21 -9.35 -27.99
N PHE A 215 -6.19 -9.05 -27.13
CA PHE A 215 -6.77 -7.70 -27.02
C PHE A 215 -5.73 -6.64 -26.64
N LEU A 216 -4.90 -6.90 -25.63
CA LEU A 216 -3.82 -6.01 -25.21
C LEU A 216 -2.88 -5.70 -26.39
N LYS A 217 -2.45 -6.74 -27.11
CA LYS A 217 -1.50 -6.61 -28.22
C LYS A 217 -2.12 -5.95 -29.45
N ASP A 218 -3.25 -6.47 -29.92
CA ASP A 218 -3.79 -6.15 -31.24
C ASP A 218 -4.67 -4.90 -31.22
N LYS A 219 -5.24 -4.54 -30.07
CA LYS A 219 -6.13 -3.37 -29.92
C LYS A 219 -5.47 -2.23 -29.17
N LEU A 220 -4.78 -2.51 -28.07
CA LEU A 220 -4.14 -1.46 -27.26
C LEU A 220 -2.67 -1.21 -27.60
N GLY A 221 -2.06 -2.05 -28.45
CA GLY A 221 -0.63 -1.95 -28.77
C GLY A 221 0.28 -2.26 -27.57
N ILE A 222 -0.24 -2.94 -26.56
CA ILE A 222 0.46 -3.28 -25.32
C ILE A 222 1.01 -4.70 -25.44
N THR A 223 2.32 -4.85 -25.29
CA THR A 223 2.98 -6.17 -25.25
C THR A 223 3.55 -6.39 -23.85
N PRO A 224 2.87 -7.17 -22.98
CA PRO A 224 3.41 -7.52 -21.67
C PRO A 224 4.71 -8.32 -21.79
N SER A 225 5.51 -8.34 -20.73
CA SER A 225 6.70 -9.20 -20.67
C SER A 225 6.33 -10.68 -20.79
N ALA A 226 7.30 -11.55 -21.12
CA ALA A 226 7.06 -12.99 -21.22
C ALA A 226 6.49 -13.59 -19.92
N LYS A 227 6.98 -13.12 -18.77
CA LYS A 227 6.51 -13.53 -17.43
C LYS A 227 5.04 -13.14 -17.20
N VAL A 228 4.68 -11.89 -17.49
CA VAL A 228 3.31 -11.41 -17.31
C VAL A 228 2.36 -12.03 -18.33
N THR A 229 2.82 -12.26 -19.56
CA THR A 229 2.06 -12.99 -20.59
C THR A 229 1.74 -14.42 -20.13
N ALA A 230 2.72 -15.12 -19.54
CA ALA A 230 2.49 -16.45 -18.97
C ALA A 230 1.44 -16.43 -17.84
N TRP A 231 1.46 -15.41 -16.98
CA TRP A 231 0.42 -15.24 -15.95
C TRP A 231 -0.95 -14.96 -16.54
N LEU A 232 -1.05 -14.12 -17.57
CA LEU A 232 -2.31 -13.82 -18.25
C LEU A 232 -2.83 -14.96 -19.15
N ASN A 233 -2.02 -15.99 -19.41
CA ASN A 233 -2.47 -17.22 -20.07
C ASN A 233 -2.97 -18.27 -19.08
N ASP A 234 -2.71 -18.12 -17.78
CA ASP A 234 -3.30 -18.96 -16.73
C ASP A 234 -4.71 -18.43 -16.40
N THR A 235 -5.69 -18.74 -17.25
CA THR A 235 -7.04 -18.16 -17.19
C THR A 235 -7.82 -18.57 -15.94
N GLU A 236 -7.42 -19.64 -15.25
CA GLU A 236 -8.02 -20.09 -13.98
C GLU A 236 -7.35 -19.49 -12.74
N SER A 237 -6.27 -18.72 -12.92
CA SER A 237 -5.54 -18.11 -11.81
C SER A 237 -6.44 -17.19 -10.98
N GLU A 238 -6.35 -17.31 -9.64
CA GLU A 238 -7.00 -16.37 -8.72
C GLU A 238 -6.40 -14.96 -8.80
N HIS A 239 -5.18 -14.86 -9.34
CA HIS A 239 -4.44 -13.61 -9.49
C HIS A 239 -4.75 -12.86 -10.79
N PHE A 240 -5.49 -13.48 -11.72
CA PHE A 240 -5.64 -13.00 -13.11
C PHE A 240 -6.00 -11.50 -13.20
N VAL A 241 -6.98 -11.05 -12.41
CA VAL A 241 -7.44 -9.65 -12.45
C VAL A 241 -6.35 -8.70 -11.92
N TYR A 242 -5.61 -9.11 -10.90
CA TYR A 242 -4.49 -8.34 -10.36
C TYR A 242 -3.32 -8.29 -11.34
N ASP A 243 -3.07 -9.37 -12.08
CA ASP A 243 -2.05 -9.41 -13.13
C ASP A 243 -2.39 -8.45 -14.27
N LEU A 244 -3.64 -8.45 -14.71
CA LEU A 244 -4.12 -7.51 -15.74
C LEU A 244 -4.07 -6.06 -15.24
N LEU A 245 -4.47 -5.81 -13.98
CA LEU A 245 -4.31 -4.50 -13.36
C LEU A 245 -2.85 -4.04 -13.35
N GLY A 246 -1.90 -4.96 -13.11
CA GLY A 246 -0.47 -4.65 -13.17
C GLY A 246 -0.06 -4.08 -14.52
N VAL A 247 -0.54 -4.69 -15.62
CA VAL A 247 -0.32 -4.19 -16.99
C VAL A 247 -0.99 -2.84 -17.20
N MET A 248 -2.24 -2.67 -16.76
CA MET A 248 -2.95 -1.40 -16.89
C MET A 248 -2.26 -0.28 -16.12
N LYS A 249 -1.68 -0.59 -14.95
CA LYS A 249 -0.90 0.37 -14.15
C LYS A 249 0.38 0.77 -14.88
N SER A 250 1.11 -0.16 -15.50
CA SER A 250 2.38 0.17 -16.16
C SER A 250 2.21 0.89 -17.50
N GLU A 251 1.12 0.63 -18.23
CA GLU A 251 0.96 1.12 -19.62
C GLU A 251 -0.14 2.17 -19.78
N LEU A 252 -1.24 2.07 -19.03
CA LEU A 252 -2.39 2.97 -19.18
C LEU A 252 -2.39 4.10 -18.15
N ASN A 253 -1.88 3.89 -16.94
CA ASN A 253 -1.83 4.95 -15.92
C ASN A 253 -1.06 6.18 -16.42
N VAL A 254 0.09 5.99 -17.08
CA VAL A 254 0.89 7.08 -17.63
C VAL A 254 0.11 7.97 -18.63
N ARG A 255 -0.90 7.41 -19.29
CA ARG A 255 -1.74 8.11 -20.28
C ARG A 255 -2.97 8.78 -19.65
N THR A 256 -3.39 8.31 -18.49
CA THR A 256 -4.67 8.69 -17.86
C THR A 256 -4.49 9.44 -16.55
N TYR A 257 -3.30 9.41 -15.95
CA TYR A 257 -2.98 10.09 -14.71
C TYR A 257 -3.24 11.60 -14.85
N ILE A 258 -3.83 12.16 -13.80
CA ILE A 258 -4.01 13.58 -13.60
C ILE A 258 -3.28 13.90 -12.31
N SER A 259 -2.50 14.98 -12.31
CA SER A 259 -1.77 15.44 -11.12
C SER A 259 -2.66 15.61 -9.90
N ALA A 260 -2.19 15.13 -8.75
CA ALA A 260 -2.80 15.36 -7.46
C ALA A 260 -2.51 16.80 -7.01
N GLU A 261 -3.52 17.51 -6.50
CA GLU A 261 -3.35 18.89 -6.00
C GLU A 261 -4.10 19.07 -4.69
N GLU A 262 -5.40 19.40 -4.75
CA GLU A 262 -6.26 19.66 -3.59
C GLU A 262 -6.43 18.44 -2.65
N GLU A 263 -5.98 17.26 -3.05
CA GLU A 263 -6.03 16.02 -2.26
C GLU A 263 -4.77 15.78 -1.40
N MET A 264 -3.85 16.73 -1.32
CA MET A 264 -2.59 16.59 -0.57
C MET A 264 -2.45 17.63 0.52
N MET A 265 -1.91 17.21 1.66
CA MET A 265 -1.34 18.14 2.64
C MET A 265 -0.01 18.68 2.12
N THR A 266 0.34 19.91 2.46
CA THR A 266 1.74 20.38 2.38
C THR A 266 2.61 19.65 3.41
N LEU A 267 3.94 19.68 3.24
CA LEU A 267 4.86 19.08 4.21
C LEU A 267 4.69 19.65 5.63
N ASP A 268 4.52 20.96 5.75
CA ASP A 268 4.36 21.61 7.06
C ASP A 268 3.01 21.20 7.71
N GLU A 269 1.93 21.08 6.93
CA GLU A 269 0.65 20.56 7.41
C GLU A 269 0.75 19.09 7.83
N ALA A 270 1.45 18.26 7.06
CA ALA A 270 1.66 16.85 7.39
C ALA A 270 2.43 16.68 8.71
N VAL A 271 3.49 17.48 8.93
CA VAL A 271 4.25 17.48 10.19
C VAL A 271 3.37 17.94 11.35
N ALA A 272 2.66 19.06 11.18
CA ALA A 272 1.75 19.59 12.21
C ALA A 272 0.68 18.55 12.56
N PHE A 273 0.06 17.94 11.56
CA PHE A 273 -0.97 16.94 11.73
C PHE A 273 -0.44 15.68 12.43
N ALA A 274 0.73 15.17 12.04
CA ALA A 274 1.35 14.02 12.69
C ALA A 274 1.59 14.26 14.18
N ASN A 275 2.08 15.45 14.55
CA ASN A 275 2.25 15.81 15.96
C ASN A 275 0.91 15.92 16.69
N ASP A 276 -0.09 16.49 16.03
CA ASP A 276 -1.43 16.72 16.58
C ASP A 276 -2.27 15.43 16.75
N ILE A 277 -1.97 14.39 15.98
CA ILE A 277 -2.53 13.04 16.19
C ILE A 277 -1.62 12.11 16.99
N GLY A 278 -0.43 12.57 17.39
CA GLY A 278 0.49 11.78 18.23
C GLY A 278 1.26 10.68 17.51
N CYS A 279 1.35 10.70 16.19
CA CYS A 279 2.01 9.64 15.41
C CYS A 279 3.45 10.02 15.00
N THR A 280 4.16 9.05 14.40
CA THR A 280 5.50 9.26 13.81
C THR A 280 5.39 9.44 12.30
N LEU A 281 5.67 10.64 11.81
CA LEU A 281 5.76 10.90 10.37
C LEU A 281 7.09 10.40 9.82
N CYS A 282 7.01 9.57 8.78
CA CYS A 282 8.14 8.97 8.10
C CYS A 282 8.11 9.23 6.60
N TYR A 283 9.28 9.48 6.01
CA TYR A 283 9.44 9.46 4.56
C TYR A 283 9.58 8.02 4.06
N ALA A 284 8.83 7.65 3.02
CA ALA A 284 8.87 6.29 2.47
C ALA A 284 9.93 6.18 1.36
N TYR A 285 11.16 5.82 1.71
CA TYR A 285 12.24 5.71 0.73
C TYR A 285 11.95 4.64 -0.32
N LEU A 286 12.04 5.04 -1.59
CA LEU A 286 11.85 4.15 -2.74
C LEU A 286 13.18 3.78 -3.40
N GLY A 287 14.05 4.77 -3.62
CA GLY A 287 15.35 4.61 -4.29
C GLY A 287 15.26 4.42 -5.81
N ASP A 288 16.36 4.70 -6.51
CA ASP A 288 16.45 4.55 -7.96
C ASP A 288 16.27 3.09 -8.39
N ILE A 289 15.56 2.90 -9.51
CA ILE A 289 15.40 1.60 -10.13
C ILE A 289 16.30 1.58 -11.37
N GLY A 290 17.41 0.86 -11.29
CA GLY A 290 18.27 0.54 -12.44
C GLY A 290 17.77 -0.74 -13.12
N ASP A 291 18.17 -1.89 -12.57
CA ASP A 291 17.53 -3.19 -12.82
C ASP A 291 16.53 -3.48 -11.70
N SER A 292 15.25 -3.66 -12.02
CA SER A 292 14.22 -3.98 -11.01
C SER A 292 14.56 -5.29 -10.30
N VAL A 293 14.83 -5.24 -8.98
CA VAL A 293 15.12 -6.42 -8.14
C VAL A 293 13.96 -7.44 -8.19
N THR A 294 12.74 -6.95 -8.34
CA THR A 294 11.50 -7.72 -8.49
C THR A 294 11.14 -8.08 -9.95
N GLY A 295 11.86 -7.49 -10.92
CA GLY A 295 11.76 -7.74 -12.35
C GLY A 295 10.54 -7.16 -13.06
N ASP A 296 9.83 -6.22 -12.43
CA ASP A 296 8.53 -5.70 -12.87
C ASP A 296 8.49 -4.19 -13.13
N LYS A 297 9.55 -3.44 -12.80
CA LYS A 297 9.59 -1.97 -12.94
C LYS A 297 10.57 -1.52 -14.02
N LYS A 298 10.17 -0.51 -14.80
CA LYS A 298 11.02 0.20 -15.76
C LYS A 298 12.10 0.98 -15.00
N ALA A 299 13.28 1.13 -15.59
CA ALA A 299 14.33 1.95 -15.00
C ALA A 299 13.83 3.38 -14.80
N GLN A 300 13.97 3.90 -13.58
CA GLN A 300 13.45 5.21 -13.20
C GLN A 300 14.29 5.79 -12.07
N LYS A 301 14.66 7.06 -12.21
CA LYS A 301 15.34 7.83 -11.17
C LYS A 301 14.33 8.47 -10.22
N PHE A 302 14.69 8.49 -8.95
CA PHE A 302 13.94 9.02 -7.83
C PHE A 302 14.87 9.88 -6.95
N GLU A 303 14.90 9.66 -5.63
CA GLU A 303 15.62 10.49 -4.67
C GLU A 303 17.12 10.18 -4.48
N ASP A 304 17.71 9.15 -5.10
CA ASP A 304 19.08 8.74 -4.73
C ASP A 304 20.14 9.81 -5.00
N GLU A 305 20.02 10.55 -6.10
CA GLU A 305 20.99 11.58 -6.50
C GLU A 305 21.08 12.73 -5.47
N TYR A 306 19.99 13.02 -4.76
CA TYR A 306 19.87 14.14 -3.82
C TYR A 306 19.38 13.71 -2.43
N LEU A 307 19.59 12.42 -2.09
CA LEU A 307 19.05 11.80 -0.89
C LEU A 307 19.50 12.49 0.40
N GLU A 308 20.79 12.86 0.50
CA GLU A 308 21.32 13.51 1.70
C GLU A 308 20.71 14.90 1.90
N GLU A 309 20.53 15.69 0.83
CA GLU A 309 19.87 17.00 0.92
C GLU A 309 18.39 16.85 1.28
N LEU A 310 17.70 15.88 0.69
CA LEU A 310 16.30 15.58 1.00
C LEU A 310 16.13 15.20 2.48
N LEU A 311 16.92 14.25 2.97
CA LEU A 311 16.86 13.79 4.35
C LEU A 311 17.20 14.90 5.35
N ALA A 312 18.21 15.73 5.05
CA ALA A 312 18.54 16.88 5.89
C ALA A 312 17.37 17.88 5.97
N PHE A 313 16.76 18.20 4.83
CA PHE A 313 15.64 19.14 4.77
C PHE A 313 14.40 18.63 5.50
N ILE A 314 13.97 17.39 5.25
CA ILE A 314 12.76 16.87 5.91
C ILE A 314 12.97 16.67 7.41
N ARG A 315 14.21 16.39 7.85
CA ARG A 315 14.56 16.37 9.28
C ARG A 315 14.36 17.75 9.90
N GLU A 316 14.89 18.79 9.27
CA GLU A 316 14.73 20.18 9.73
C GLU A 316 13.24 20.56 9.83
N LYS A 317 12.43 20.08 8.88
CA LYS A 317 10.98 20.26 8.88
C LYS A 317 10.25 19.48 9.98
N GLY A 318 10.88 18.50 10.62
CA GLY A 318 10.29 17.74 11.74
C GLY A 318 9.82 16.33 11.39
N VAL A 319 10.18 15.79 10.21
CA VAL A 319 10.01 14.35 9.91
C VAL A 319 10.93 13.54 10.81
N LYS A 320 10.38 12.49 11.45
CA LYS A 320 11.05 11.76 12.55
C LYS A 320 11.64 10.42 12.11
N GLY A 321 11.19 9.87 11.00
CA GLY A 321 11.67 8.57 10.52
C GLY A 321 11.74 8.43 9.01
N VAL A 322 12.30 7.30 8.61
CA VAL A 322 12.32 6.81 7.24
C VAL A 322 11.83 5.36 7.26
N THR A 323 10.86 5.07 6.41
CA THR A 323 10.40 3.70 6.17
C THR A 323 10.91 3.22 4.81
N TYR A 324 11.30 1.95 4.70
CA TYR A 324 11.82 1.38 3.46
C TYR A 324 11.57 -0.14 3.39
N MET A 325 11.78 -0.70 2.20
CA MET A 325 11.54 -2.11 1.87
C MET A 325 12.87 -2.76 1.48
N PRO A 326 13.55 -3.50 2.37
CA PRO A 326 14.82 -4.15 2.04
C PRO A 326 14.75 -5.03 0.78
N SER A 327 13.59 -5.65 0.50
CA SER A 327 13.34 -6.46 -0.71
C SER A 327 13.35 -5.69 -2.03
N ARG A 328 13.25 -4.36 -1.99
CA ARG A 328 13.14 -3.49 -3.19
C ARG A 328 14.40 -2.68 -3.46
N ASN A 329 15.40 -2.73 -2.59
CA ASN A 329 16.60 -1.90 -2.68
C ASN A 329 17.86 -2.75 -2.76
N THR A 330 18.86 -2.25 -3.47
CA THR A 330 20.19 -2.86 -3.47
C THR A 330 20.85 -2.71 -2.10
N ILE A 331 21.80 -3.60 -1.80
CA ILE A 331 22.58 -3.52 -0.55
C ILE A 331 23.30 -2.17 -0.42
N ALA A 332 23.84 -1.62 -1.52
CA ALA A 332 24.50 -0.32 -1.52
C ALA A 332 23.56 0.84 -1.20
N GLN A 333 22.33 0.83 -1.75
CA GLN A 333 21.28 1.80 -1.40
C GLN A 333 20.95 1.71 0.09
N LEU A 334 20.71 0.50 0.61
CA LEU A 334 20.36 0.28 2.01
C LEU A 334 21.48 0.70 2.96
N ASP A 335 22.73 0.36 2.66
CA ASP A 335 23.87 0.72 3.51
C ASP A 335 24.06 2.26 3.58
N ARG A 336 23.91 2.94 2.44
CA ARG A 336 23.93 4.41 2.38
C ARG A 336 22.76 5.01 3.17
N LEU A 337 21.54 4.52 2.95
CA LEU A 337 20.34 5.01 3.62
C LEU A 337 20.44 4.86 5.14
N MET A 338 20.79 3.66 5.63
CA MET A 338 20.92 3.38 7.06
C MET A 338 22.00 4.27 7.69
N SER A 339 23.15 4.45 7.03
CA SER A 339 24.21 5.34 7.51
C SER A 339 23.74 6.80 7.62
N LEU A 340 22.97 7.29 6.64
CA LEU A 340 22.37 8.62 6.70
C LEU A 340 21.34 8.71 7.83
N CYS A 341 20.48 7.71 7.99
CA CYS A 341 19.51 7.64 9.07
C CYS A 341 20.18 7.70 10.45
N ASP A 342 21.26 6.94 10.67
CA ASP A 342 22.01 6.94 11.93
C ASP A 342 22.67 8.30 12.19
N LYS A 343 23.37 8.84 11.18
CA LYS A 343 23.99 10.19 11.24
C LYS A 343 22.96 11.26 11.56
N MET A 344 21.74 11.11 11.02
CA MET A 344 20.67 12.07 11.13
C MET A 344 19.64 11.74 12.22
N GLY A 345 19.85 10.70 13.03
CA GLY A 345 18.94 10.32 14.11
C GLY A 345 17.51 10.01 13.65
N PHE A 346 17.32 9.51 12.44
CA PHE A 346 16.01 9.05 11.96
C PHE A 346 15.64 7.71 12.58
N THR A 347 14.37 7.57 12.95
CA THR A 347 13.77 6.26 13.22
C THR A 347 13.69 5.45 11.93
N GLN A 348 14.14 4.20 11.93
CA GLN A 348 14.15 3.33 10.74
C GLN A 348 13.09 2.25 10.85
N ILE A 349 12.17 2.17 9.89
CA ILE A 349 11.03 1.24 9.89
C ILE A 349 11.03 0.40 8.60
N SER A 350 10.61 -0.86 8.71
CA SER A 350 10.43 -1.77 7.58
C SER A 350 8.98 -2.21 7.41
N GLY A 351 8.57 -2.41 6.15
CA GLY A 351 7.32 -3.07 5.76
C GLY A 351 7.28 -3.26 4.24
N GLU A 352 6.44 -4.18 3.71
CA GLU A 352 6.57 -4.68 2.32
C GLU A 352 5.59 -4.08 1.28
N ASP A 353 4.69 -3.18 1.71
CA ASP A 353 3.64 -2.58 0.86
C ASP A 353 2.83 -3.68 0.15
N ILE A 354 2.16 -4.50 0.98
CA ILE A 354 1.33 -5.63 0.55
C ILE A 354 0.00 -5.09 0.01
N ASN A 355 -0.19 -5.15 -1.32
CA ASN A 355 -1.40 -4.68 -2.01
C ASN A 355 -1.85 -5.62 -3.16
N SER A 356 -1.21 -6.77 -3.32
CA SER A 356 -1.50 -7.77 -4.35
C SER A 356 -1.46 -9.19 -3.81
N SER A 357 -2.30 -10.07 -4.36
CA SER A 357 -2.43 -11.47 -3.95
C SER A 357 -1.17 -12.32 -4.20
N ARG A 358 -0.23 -11.83 -5.02
CA ARG A 358 1.05 -12.51 -5.30
C ARG A 358 2.17 -12.13 -4.34
N GLN A 359 2.00 -11.10 -3.52
CA GLN A 359 3.06 -10.63 -2.62
C GLN A 359 3.17 -11.52 -1.38
N SER A 360 4.41 -11.69 -0.92
CA SER A 360 4.73 -12.41 0.30
C SER A 360 4.62 -11.48 1.50
N PHE A 361 4.00 -11.92 2.59
CA PHE A 361 4.03 -11.19 3.86
C PHE A 361 5.44 -11.19 4.51
N ILE A 362 6.27 -12.17 4.17
CA ILE A 362 7.66 -12.30 4.65
C ILE A 362 8.60 -11.50 3.75
N CYS A 363 9.30 -10.53 4.35
CA CYS A 363 10.51 -9.91 3.81
C CYS A 363 11.71 -10.81 4.12
N LYS A 364 12.19 -11.58 3.14
CA LYS A 364 13.27 -12.57 3.38
C LYS A 364 14.59 -11.90 3.73
N GLU A 365 14.78 -10.68 3.29
CA GLU A 365 15.96 -9.86 3.51
C GLU A 365 16.19 -9.59 5.00
N LEU A 366 15.12 -9.49 5.80
CA LEU A 366 15.21 -9.30 7.26
C LEU A 366 15.87 -10.49 8.00
N ALA A 367 16.01 -11.66 7.36
CA ALA A 367 16.79 -12.76 7.93
C ALA A 367 18.29 -12.40 8.07
N ASN A 368 18.77 -11.38 7.38
CA ASN A 368 20.13 -10.88 7.56
C ASN A 368 20.22 -10.11 8.90
N PRO A 369 21.12 -10.49 9.83
CA PRO A 369 21.27 -9.84 11.13
C PRO A 369 21.49 -8.33 11.07
N LYS A 370 21.99 -7.79 9.96
CA LYS A 370 22.16 -6.34 9.76
C LYS A 370 20.85 -5.55 9.81
N PHE A 371 19.70 -6.22 9.69
CA PHE A 371 18.36 -5.63 9.73
C PHE A 371 17.60 -5.97 11.01
N ALA A 372 18.23 -6.60 12.02
CA ALA A 372 17.57 -6.96 13.27
C ALA A 372 16.92 -5.75 13.97
N HIS A 373 17.52 -4.56 13.84
CA HIS A 373 16.98 -3.31 14.39
C HIS A 373 15.60 -2.93 13.82
N LEU A 374 15.27 -3.37 12.60
CA LEU A 374 13.97 -3.12 11.97
C LEU A 374 12.87 -3.98 12.61
N VAL A 375 13.21 -5.19 13.04
CA VAL A 375 12.30 -6.07 13.79
C VAL A 375 12.10 -5.54 15.21
N ASP A 376 13.18 -5.10 15.87
CA ASP A 376 13.10 -4.46 17.18
C ASP A 376 12.21 -3.21 17.10
N ARG A 377 12.39 -2.38 16.06
CA ARG A 377 11.56 -1.20 15.84
C ARG A 377 10.09 -1.54 15.64
N ALA A 378 9.78 -2.62 14.91
CA ALA A 378 8.40 -3.08 14.75
C ALA A 378 7.73 -3.32 16.11
N TRP A 379 8.43 -3.97 17.05
CA TRP A 379 7.92 -4.17 18.39
C TRP A 379 7.81 -2.89 19.20
N GLU A 380 8.69 -1.92 19.00
CA GLU A 380 8.58 -0.61 19.65
C GLU A 380 7.32 0.14 19.20
N LEU A 381 6.99 0.12 17.89
CA LEU A 381 5.75 0.70 17.34
C LEU A 381 4.50 0.03 17.95
N VAL A 382 4.49 -1.30 18.04
CA VAL A 382 3.39 -2.03 18.70
C VAL A 382 3.27 -1.63 20.17
N LYS A 383 4.39 -1.47 20.88
CA LYS A 383 4.40 -1.12 22.32
C LYS A 383 3.97 0.32 22.58
N SER A 384 4.28 1.28 21.70
CA SER A 384 3.85 2.67 21.89
C SER A 384 2.32 2.78 21.89
N GLU A 385 1.65 2.08 20.98
CA GLU A 385 0.19 2.10 20.86
C GLU A 385 -0.55 1.33 21.97
N ILE A 386 0.14 0.49 22.75
CA ILE A 386 -0.45 -0.21 23.91
C ILE A 386 -0.32 0.62 25.19
N ARG A 387 0.72 1.46 25.30
CA ARG A 387 0.96 2.29 26.50
C ARG A 387 -0.06 3.42 26.65
N GLU A 388 -0.66 3.85 25.55
CA GLU A 388 -1.66 4.93 25.51
C GLU A 388 -3.08 4.43 25.87
N GLU A 389 -3.29 3.11 26.00
CA GLU A 389 -4.58 2.52 26.43
C GLU A 389 -4.73 2.40 27.96
N LYS A 390 -3.70 2.73 28.75
CA LYS A 390 -3.71 2.69 30.22
C LYS A 390 -3.70 4.08 30.82
#